data_AF-A0A9D8J1P6-F1
#
_entry.id   AF-A0A9D8J1P6-F1
#
_cell.length_a   1.000
_cell.length_b   1.000
_cell.length_c   1.000
_cell.angle_alpha   90.00
_cell.angle_beta   90.00
_cell.angle_gamma   90.00
#
_symmetry.space_group_name_H-M   'P 1'
#
loop_
_entity.id
_entity.type
_entity.pdbx_description
1 polymer ?
#
loop_
_entity_poly.entity_id
_entity_poly.type
_entity_poly.pdbx_seq_one_letter_code
_entity_poly.pdbx_strand_id
1 'polypeptide(L)'
;VDDAIAEELRGLMRGRQQVNPGTVVATGSGALWDSHKVRRIFHAASVYGTIGGGYFPIANVEHCITAALALADRESEREERRPGGCPPYTSILFPLLTTGTGTYDLIEPAKKQLRAAIRYLEARAKVSWLDRVCFLAPTKAYLDAYRLVLAELGIEPAKASTASQSQTPPARPPKPPARASAPQPGAPAADET
;
A
#
# COMPACT_ATOMS: atom_id res chain seq x y z
N VAL A 1 3.56 4.81 21.18
CA VAL A 1 2.95 3.91 20.19
C VAL A 1 4.09 3.24 19.50
N ASP A 2 4.23 1.93 19.65
CA ASP A 2 5.31 1.16 19.03
C ASP A 2 4.93 0.83 17.58
N ASP A 3 5.87 1.05 16.66
CA ASP A 3 5.67 0.76 15.24
C ASP A 3 6.13 -0.67 14.92
N ALA A 4 5.24 -1.62 15.17
CA ALA A 4 5.49 -3.04 14.93
C ALA A 4 5.87 -3.33 13.46
N ILE A 5 5.28 -2.59 12.51
CA ILE A 5 5.54 -2.77 11.08
C ILE A 5 6.97 -2.35 10.75
N ALA A 6 7.38 -1.17 11.24
CA ALA A 6 8.74 -0.69 11.02
C ALA A 6 9.79 -1.59 11.68
N GLU A 7 9.51 -2.13 12.87
CA GLU A 7 10.44 -3.01 13.56
C GLU A 7 10.60 -4.36 12.84
N GLU A 8 9.50 -4.99 12.42
CA GLU A 8 9.55 -6.20 11.61
C GLU A 8 10.30 -5.98 10.29
N LEU A 9 10.04 -4.84 9.62
CA LEU A 9 10.73 -4.50 8.38
C LEU A 9 12.23 -4.31 8.58
N ARG A 10 12.67 -3.62 9.65
CA ARG A 10 14.09 -3.51 10.02
C ARG A 10 14.72 -4.87 10.24
N GLY A 11 14.01 -5.77 10.93
CA GLY A 11 14.44 -7.16 11.12
C GLY A 11 14.67 -7.89 9.79
N LEU A 12 13.76 -7.74 8.82
CA LEU A 12 13.90 -8.31 7.47
C LEU A 12 15.04 -7.68 6.66
N MET A 13 15.32 -6.40 6.88
CA MET A 13 16.44 -5.72 6.25
C MET A 13 17.80 -6.20 6.77
N ARG A 14 17.88 -6.76 7.98
CA ARG A 14 19.12 -7.32 8.58
C ARG A 14 20.29 -6.32 8.55
N GLY A 15 20.03 -5.07 8.91
CA GLY A 15 21.03 -4.00 8.91
C GLY A 15 21.36 -3.41 7.54
N ARG A 16 20.78 -3.93 6.44
CA ARG A 16 20.92 -3.31 5.12
C ARG A 16 20.18 -1.98 5.07
N GLN A 17 20.76 -1.02 4.35
CA GLN A 17 20.14 0.28 4.10
C GLN A 17 19.34 0.31 2.78
N GLN A 18 19.56 -0.68 1.92
CA GLN A 18 18.96 -0.76 0.59
C GLN A 18 18.54 -2.20 0.28
N VAL A 19 17.56 -2.34 -0.61
CA VAL A 19 17.12 -3.61 -1.19
C VAL A 19 17.15 -3.50 -2.71
N ASN A 20 17.28 -4.63 -3.39
CA ASN A 20 17.27 -4.63 -4.85
C ASN A 20 15.92 -4.10 -5.37
N PRO A 21 15.92 -3.25 -6.41
CA PRO A 21 14.70 -2.82 -7.10
C PRO A 21 13.77 -3.99 -7.41
N GLY A 22 12.48 -3.83 -7.14
CA GLY A 22 11.48 -4.88 -7.38
C GLY A 22 11.34 -5.92 -6.27
N THR A 23 12.21 -5.90 -5.25
CA THR A 23 12.08 -6.80 -4.09
C THR A 23 10.76 -6.54 -3.36
N VAL A 24 10.05 -7.62 -3.00
CA VAL A 24 8.87 -7.55 -2.13
C VAL A 24 9.08 -8.38 -0.88
N VAL A 25 8.80 -7.81 0.29
CA VAL A 25 8.87 -8.49 1.59
C VAL A 25 7.55 -8.34 2.35
N ALA A 26 7.22 -9.31 3.20
CA ALA A 26 5.97 -9.32 3.95
C ALA A 26 6.19 -9.08 5.44
N THR A 27 5.37 -8.22 6.04
CA THR A 27 5.29 -8.04 7.51
C THR A 27 3.86 -8.31 7.98
N GLY A 28 3.70 -8.45 9.29
CA GLY A 28 2.41 -8.28 9.96
C GLY A 28 1.82 -6.90 9.70
N SER A 29 0.55 -6.75 10.03
CA SER A 29 -0.23 -5.53 9.79
C SER A 29 -0.34 -4.61 11.02
N GLY A 30 0.14 -5.05 12.19
CA GLY A 30 0.04 -4.30 13.44
C GLY A 30 -1.40 -3.83 13.71
N ALA A 31 -1.55 -2.55 14.07
CA ALA A 31 -2.84 -1.95 14.37
C ALA A 31 -3.82 -1.86 13.16
N LEU A 32 -3.36 -2.13 11.93
CA LEU A 32 -4.25 -2.17 10.75
C LEU A 32 -5.13 -3.42 10.73
N TRP A 33 -4.76 -4.47 11.45
CA TRP A 33 -5.67 -5.61 11.66
C TRP A 33 -6.93 -5.16 12.39
N ASP A 34 -6.79 -4.47 13.52
CA ASP A 34 -7.95 -4.12 14.35
C ASP A 34 -8.83 -3.08 13.66
N SER A 35 -8.22 -2.06 13.06
CA SER A 35 -8.92 -0.92 12.47
C SER A 35 -9.46 -1.16 11.06
N HIS A 36 -8.77 -1.94 10.23
CA HIS A 36 -9.09 -2.09 8.80
C HIS A 36 -9.09 -3.55 8.31
N LYS A 37 -8.89 -4.52 9.22
CA LYS A 37 -8.86 -5.95 8.91
C LYS A 37 -7.79 -6.33 7.87
N VAL A 38 -6.72 -5.54 7.79
CA VAL A 38 -5.54 -5.89 6.99
C VAL A 38 -4.81 -7.02 7.70
N ARG A 39 -4.59 -8.14 7.02
CA ARG A 39 -3.92 -9.31 7.59
C ARG A 39 -2.40 -9.30 7.42
N ARG A 40 -1.93 -8.70 6.34
CA ARG A 40 -0.51 -8.72 5.92
C ARG A 40 -0.21 -7.45 5.13
N ILE A 41 1.02 -6.98 5.22
CA ILE A 41 1.53 -5.87 4.39
C ILE A 41 2.67 -6.40 3.54
N PHE A 42 2.59 -6.13 2.23
CA PHE A 42 3.63 -6.48 1.26
C PHE A 42 4.36 -5.19 0.84
N HIS A 43 5.59 -5.03 1.31
CA HIS A 43 6.43 -3.86 1.04
C HIS A 43 7.19 -4.08 -0.26
N ALA A 44 6.96 -3.22 -1.25
CA ALA A 44 7.60 -3.32 -2.55
C ALA A 44 8.64 -2.20 -2.75
N ALA A 45 9.85 -2.57 -3.17
CA ALA A 45 10.91 -1.66 -3.55
C ALA A 45 10.67 -1.10 -4.97
N SER A 46 9.62 -0.28 -5.12
CA SER A 46 9.17 0.26 -6.41
C SER A 46 9.91 1.52 -6.88
N VAL A 47 10.82 2.04 -6.06
CA VAL A 47 11.59 3.26 -6.33
C VAL A 47 13.06 3.06 -5.98
N TYR A 48 13.93 3.84 -6.60
CA TYR A 48 15.31 4.03 -6.15
C TYR A 48 15.53 5.50 -5.77
N GLY A 49 16.37 5.72 -4.75
CA GLY A 49 16.73 7.05 -4.29
C GLY A 49 18.10 7.47 -4.77
N THR A 50 18.25 8.73 -5.16
CA THR A 50 19.53 9.35 -5.50
C THR A 50 19.80 10.48 -4.50
N ILE A 51 21.01 10.50 -3.90
CA ILE A 51 21.41 11.56 -2.96
C ILE A 51 21.33 12.91 -3.68
N GLY A 52 20.58 13.86 -3.12
CA GLY A 52 20.32 15.16 -3.72
C GLY A 52 19.39 15.16 -4.95
N GLY A 53 19.01 13.98 -5.47
CA GLY A 53 18.17 13.82 -6.66
C GLY A 53 16.73 13.35 -6.38
N GLY A 54 16.42 12.91 -5.15
CA GLY A 54 15.09 12.43 -4.79
C GLY A 54 14.86 10.96 -5.12
N TYR A 55 13.60 10.58 -5.36
CA TYR A 55 13.19 9.20 -5.66
C TYR A 55 12.66 9.09 -7.09
N PHE A 56 13.03 8.00 -7.76
CA PHE A 56 12.66 7.70 -9.14
C PHE A 56 12.00 6.31 -9.22
N PRO A 57 10.98 6.12 -10.08
CA PRO A 57 10.33 4.83 -10.22
C PRO A 57 11.31 3.87 -10.89
N ILE A 58 11.28 2.61 -10.50
CA ILE A 58 12.04 1.57 -11.19
C ILE A 58 11.47 1.37 -12.60
N ALA A 59 12.31 0.97 -13.57
CA ALA A 59 11.89 0.82 -14.97
C ALA A 59 10.72 -0.20 -15.15
N ASN A 60 10.75 -1.29 -14.37
CA ASN A 60 9.79 -2.40 -14.46
C ASN A 60 8.93 -2.47 -13.19
N VAL A 61 8.19 -1.41 -12.88
CA VAL A 61 7.35 -1.33 -11.67
C VAL A 61 6.29 -2.44 -11.60
N GLU A 62 5.84 -2.95 -12.75
CA GLU A 62 4.98 -4.12 -12.88
C GLU A 62 5.54 -5.37 -12.19
N HIS A 63 6.87 -5.49 -12.07
CA HIS A 63 7.49 -6.59 -11.37
C HIS A 63 7.11 -6.60 -9.89
N CYS A 64 6.96 -5.42 -9.26
CA CYS A 64 6.49 -5.31 -7.88
C CYS A 64 5.08 -5.88 -7.73
N ILE A 65 4.19 -5.65 -8.70
CA ILE A 65 2.82 -6.17 -8.67
C ILE A 65 2.84 -7.70 -8.74
N THR A 66 3.53 -8.25 -9.73
CA THR A 66 3.65 -9.71 -9.90
C THR A 66 4.33 -10.36 -8.70
N ALA A 67 5.40 -9.76 -8.17
CA ALA A 67 6.13 -10.29 -7.01
C ALA A 67 5.28 -10.26 -5.73
N ALA A 68 4.47 -9.21 -5.52
CA ALA A 68 3.56 -9.13 -4.38
C ALA A 68 2.44 -10.16 -4.47
N LEU A 69 1.84 -10.35 -5.65
CA LEU A 69 0.83 -11.39 -5.89
C LEU A 69 1.40 -12.79 -5.65
N ALA A 70 2.59 -13.07 -6.19
CA ALA A 70 3.29 -14.33 -5.98
C ALA A 70 3.64 -14.58 -4.51
N LEU A 71 4.06 -13.54 -3.78
CA LEU A 71 4.36 -13.67 -2.37
C LEU A 71 3.09 -13.89 -1.54
N ALA A 72 1.99 -13.23 -1.88
CA ALA A 72 0.70 -13.44 -1.22
C ALA A 72 0.21 -14.89 -1.38
N ASP A 73 0.25 -15.46 -2.59
CA ASP A 73 -0.10 -16.88 -2.79
C ASP A 73 0.82 -17.82 -2.00
N ARG A 74 2.13 -17.58 -2.01
CA ARG A 74 3.08 -18.40 -1.24
C ARG A 74 2.84 -18.34 0.26
N GLU A 75 2.53 -17.17 0.80
CA GLU A 75 2.18 -17.00 2.22
C GLU A 75 0.85 -17.67 2.54
N SER A 76 -0.15 -17.61 1.64
CA SER A 76 -1.40 -18.35 1.76
C SER A 76 -1.17 -19.86 1.83
N GLU A 77 -0.36 -20.42 0.92
CA GLU A 77 -0.02 -21.85 0.94
C GLU A 77 0.70 -22.26 2.23
N ARG A 78 1.57 -21.39 2.76
CA ARG A 78 2.27 -21.64 4.03
C ARG A 78 1.31 -21.65 5.21
N GLU A 79 0.39 -20.68 5.27
CA GLU A 79 -0.60 -20.59 6.32
C GLU A 79 -1.59 -21.77 6.28
N GLU A 80 -2.07 -22.15 5.10
CA GLU A 80 -3.00 -23.28 4.97
C GLU A 80 -2.38 -24.61 5.41
N ARG A 81 -1.08 -24.83 5.15
CA ARG A 81 -0.37 -26.05 5.59
C ARG A 81 -0.02 -26.04 7.07
N ARG A 82 -0.12 -24.90 7.76
CA ARG A 82 0.23 -24.77 9.17
C ARG A 82 -0.95 -25.26 10.04
N PRO A 83 -0.72 -26.14 11.03
CA PRO A 83 -1.75 -26.47 12.00
C PRO A 83 -2.26 -25.22 12.72
N GLY A 84 -3.56 -24.95 12.64
CA GLY A 84 -4.17 -23.73 13.18
C GLY A 84 -3.83 -22.45 12.41
N GLY A 85 -3.32 -22.56 11.18
CA GLY A 85 -3.02 -21.42 10.32
C GLY A 85 -4.27 -20.67 9.86
N CYS A 86 -4.05 -19.46 9.35
CA CYS A 86 -5.15 -18.63 8.88
C CYS A 86 -5.62 -19.05 7.48
N PRO A 87 -6.89 -18.78 7.10
CA PRO A 87 -7.35 -19.01 5.73
C PRO A 87 -6.49 -18.29 4.69
N PRO A 88 -6.40 -18.76 3.44
CA PRO A 88 -5.72 -18.06 2.36
C PRO A 88 -6.15 -16.59 2.18
N TYR A 89 -5.26 -15.76 1.64
CA TYR A 89 -5.61 -14.40 1.22
C TYR A 89 -6.42 -14.46 -0.07
N THR A 90 -7.64 -13.89 -0.04
CA THR A 90 -8.50 -13.82 -1.22
C THR A 90 -8.38 -12.49 -1.95
N SER A 91 -7.96 -11.43 -1.27
CA SER A 91 -7.81 -10.11 -1.90
C SER A 91 -6.54 -9.38 -1.51
N ILE A 92 -6.04 -8.56 -2.43
CA ILE A 92 -4.92 -7.64 -2.21
C ILE A 92 -5.26 -6.25 -2.78
N LEU A 93 -4.78 -5.20 -2.11
CA LEU A 93 -4.96 -3.81 -2.50
C LEU A 93 -3.61 -3.17 -2.82
N PHE A 94 -3.48 -2.59 -4.00
CA PHE A 94 -2.29 -1.86 -4.43
C PHE A 94 -2.57 -0.36 -4.49
N PRO A 95 -1.69 0.51 -3.97
CA PRO A 95 -1.64 1.88 -4.45
C PRO A 95 -1.11 1.92 -5.89
N LEU A 96 -1.37 3.00 -6.63
CA LEU A 96 -0.64 3.22 -7.88
C LEU A 96 0.84 3.46 -7.53
N LEU A 97 1.70 2.53 -7.93
CA LEU A 97 3.13 2.64 -7.66
C LEU A 97 3.75 3.67 -8.62
N THR A 98 3.92 4.90 -8.15
CA THR A 98 4.63 5.99 -8.83
C THR A 98 5.50 6.74 -7.83
N THR A 99 6.36 7.63 -8.32
CA THR A 99 7.03 8.61 -7.47
C THR A 99 6.17 9.85 -7.40
N GLY A 100 5.53 10.10 -6.26
CA GLY A 100 4.66 11.26 -6.03
C GLY A 100 5.36 12.64 -6.10
N THR A 101 6.46 12.77 -6.83
CA THR A 101 7.37 13.92 -6.92
C THR A 101 7.29 14.70 -8.24
N GLY A 102 6.46 14.32 -9.21
CA GLY A 102 6.18 15.22 -10.35
C GLY A 102 5.83 14.54 -11.67
N THR A 103 4.95 15.23 -12.41
CA THR A 103 4.30 14.90 -13.69
C THR A 103 3.18 13.85 -13.64
N TYR A 104 2.04 14.27 -14.19
CA TYR A 104 0.67 13.76 -14.03
C TYR A 104 0.34 12.52 -14.87
N ASP A 105 1.32 11.73 -15.30
CA ASP A 105 0.99 10.52 -16.07
C ASP A 105 0.55 9.39 -15.13
N LEU A 106 -0.76 9.32 -14.93
CA LEU A 106 -1.41 8.21 -14.22
C LEU A 106 -1.72 7.04 -15.15
N ILE A 107 -1.79 7.28 -16.47
CA ILE A 107 -2.31 6.32 -17.43
C ILE A 107 -1.29 5.20 -17.67
N GLU A 108 -0.06 5.56 -18.04
CA GLU A 108 0.94 4.54 -18.38
C GLU A 108 1.33 3.66 -17.18
N PRO A 109 1.57 4.21 -15.97
CA PRO A 109 1.79 3.37 -14.79
C PRO A 109 0.58 2.50 -14.44
N ALA A 110 -0.64 3.02 -14.54
CA ALA A 110 -1.85 2.23 -14.29
C ALA A 110 -1.98 1.08 -15.28
N LYS A 111 -1.71 1.33 -16.56
CA LYS A 111 -1.71 0.34 -17.64
C LYS A 111 -0.71 -0.78 -17.42
N LYS A 112 0.53 -0.45 -17.07
CA LYS A 112 1.56 -1.46 -16.76
C LYS A 112 1.15 -2.32 -15.55
N GLN A 113 0.70 -1.68 -14.48
CA GLN A 113 0.35 -2.37 -13.22
C GLN A 113 -0.92 -3.23 -13.36
N LEU A 114 -1.96 -2.74 -14.03
CA LEU A 114 -3.17 -3.51 -14.32
C LEU A 114 -2.87 -4.71 -15.19
N ARG A 115 -2.11 -4.54 -16.29
CA ARG A 115 -1.70 -5.67 -17.15
C ARG A 115 -0.89 -6.71 -16.39
N ALA A 116 -0.06 -6.30 -15.43
CA ALA A 116 0.69 -7.22 -14.59
C ALA A 116 -0.23 -8.07 -13.70
N ALA A 117 -1.22 -7.44 -13.08
CA ALA A 117 -2.21 -8.12 -12.25
C ALA A 117 -3.08 -9.08 -13.08
N ILE A 118 -3.61 -8.62 -14.22
CA ILE A 118 -4.43 -9.43 -15.12
C ILE A 118 -3.66 -10.66 -15.58
N ARG A 119 -2.45 -10.47 -16.13
CA ARG A 119 -1.62 -11.59 -16.60
C ARG A 119 -1.29 -12.59 -15.49
N TYR A 120 -1.07 -12.11 -14.27
CA TYR A 120 -0.84 -12.99 -13.13
C TYR A 120 -2.08 -13.84 -12.82
N LEU A 121 -3.25 -13.21 -12.70
CA LEU A 121 -4.50 -13.91 -12.42
C LEU A 121 -4.87 -14.90 -13.52
N GLU A 122 -4.71 -14.53 -14.79
CA GLU A 122 -4.92 -15.43 -15.93
C GLU A 122 -3.96 -16.63 -15.90
N ALA A 123 -2.66 -16.37 -15.72
CA ALA A 123 -1.64 -17.41 -15.70
C ALA A 123 -1.77 -18.35 -14.50
N ARG A 124 -2.38 -17.90 -13.40
CA ARG A 124 -2.54 -18.66 -12.15
C ARG A 124 -3.99 -18.94 -11.76
N ALA A 125 -4.94 -18.82 -12.68
CA ALA A 125 -6.38 -18.94 -12.39
C ALA A 125 -6.78 -20.25 -11.69
N LYS A 126 -6.01 -21.33 -11.88
CA LYS A 126 -6.27 -22.64 -11.28
C LYS A 126 -5.63 -22.85 -9.90
N VAL A 127 -4.70 -21.99 -9.50
CA VAL A 127 -3.83 -22.22 -8.33
C VAL A 127 -3.72 -21.02 -7.38
N SER A 128 -4.03 -19.81 -7.84
CA SER A 128 -4.08 -18.61 -7.02
C SER A 128 -5.28 -18.64 -6.10
N TRP A 129 -5.09 -18.24 -4.84
CA TRP A 129 -6.19 -18.05 -3.88
C TRP A 129 -6.83 -16.68 -4.01
N LEU A 130 -6.13 -15.75 -4.66
CA LEU A 130 -6.61 -14.39 -4.87
C LEU A 130 -7.76 -14.38 -5.90
N ASP A 131 -8.93 -13.94 -5.45
CA ASP A 131 -10.14 -13.68 -6.25
C ASP A 131 -10.25 -12.20 -6.67
N ARG A 132 -9.62 -11.29 -5.92
CA ARG A 132 -9.71 -9.85 -6.12
C ARG A 132 -8.35 -9.17 -6.01
N VAL A 133 -8.00 -8.43 -7.06
CA VAL A 133 -6.90 -7.47 -7.04
C VAL A 133 -7.51 -6.08 -7.14
N CYS A 134 -7.35 -5.28 -6.08
CA CYS A 134 -7.88 -3.94 -5.99
C CYS A 134 -6.78 -2.90 -6.20
N PHE A 135 -7.12 -1.77 -6.80
CA PHE A 135 -6.24 -0.62 -6.95
C PHE A 135 -6.85 0.59 -6.26
N LEU A 136 -6.06 1.26 -5.42
CA LEU A 136 -6.50 2.42 -4.65
C LEU A 136 -6.58 3.64 -5.57
N ALA A 137 -7.75 4.27 -5.61
CA ALA A 137 -7.99 5.51 -6.32
C ALA A 137 -8.34 6.63 -5.31
N PRO A 138 -7.34 7.30 -4.71
CA PRO A 138 -7.57 8.27 -3.63
C PRO A 138 -8.26 9.55 -4.11
N THR A 139 -8.21 9.85 -5.41
CA THR A 139 -8.89 10.98 -6.02
C THR A 139 -9.63 10.55 -7.27
N LYS A 140 -10.57 11.40 -7.74
CA LYS A 140 -11.30 11.17 -8.98
C LYS A 140 -10.36 10.98 -10.18
N ALA A 141 -9.25 11.71 -10.24
CA ALA A 141 -8.28 11.58 -11.33
C ALA A 141 -7.66 10.18 -11.41
N TYR A 142 -7.34 9.56 -10.27
CA TYR A 142 -6.85 8.18 -10.24
C TYR A 142 -7.95 7.19 -10.68
N LEU A 143 -9.18 7.42 -10.23
CA LEU A 143 -10.31 6.56 -10.59
C LEU A 143 -10.60 6.63 -12.10
N ASP A 144 -10.61 7.82 -12.67
CA ASP A 144 -10.83 8.04 -14.10
C ASP A 144 -9.69 7.40 -14.92
N ALA A 145 -8.44 7.53 -14.47
CA ALA A 145 -7.29 6.88 -15.09
C ALA A 145 -7.44 5.36 -15.12
N TYR A 146 -7.77 4.74 -13.99
CA TYR A 146 -7.99 3.29 -13.94
C TYR A 146 -9.17 2.85 -14.81
N ARG A 147 -10.29 3.60 -14.83
CA ARG A 147 -11.45 3.29 -15.66
C ARG A 147 -11.12 3.33 -17.14
N LEU A 148 -10.39 4.36 -17.59
CA LEU A 148 -9.94 4.47 -18.97
C LEU A 148 -9.09 3.27 -19.36
N VAL A 149 -8.09 2.94 -18.55
CA VAL A 149 -7.19 1.80 -18.81
C VAL A 149 -7.93 0.47 -18.79
N LEU A 150 -8.85 0.25 -17.84
CA LEU A 150 -9.65 -0.98 -17.79
C LEU A 150 -10.50 -1.13 -19.06
N ALA A 151 -11.12 -0.05 -19.55
CA ALA A 151 -11.86 -0.04 -20.81
C ALA A 151 -10.95 -0.34 -22.01
N GLU A 152 -9.74 0.25 -22.08
CA GLU A 152 -8.75 -0.06 -23.12
C GLU A 152 -8.30 -1.53 -23.12
N LEU A 153 -8.33 -2.18 -21.95
CA LEU A 153 -8.00 -3.59 -21.79
C LEU A 153 -9.19 -4.52 -22.04
N GLY A 154 -10.36 -3.98 -22.41
CA GLY A 154 -11.58 -4.75 -22.65
C GLY A 154 -12.17 -5.36 -21.38
N ILE A 155 -11.85 -4.81 -20.20
CA ILE A 155 -12.43 -5.24 -18.94
C ILE A 155 -13.71 -4.45 -18.68
N GLU A 156 -14.82 -5.15 -18.83
CA GLU A 156 -16.14 -4.59 -18.55
C GLU A 156 -16.33 -4.32 -17.05
N PRO A 157 -17.02 -3.23 -16.68
CA PRO A 157 -17.41 -3.01 -15.30
C PRO A 157 -18.26 -4.19 -14.82
N ALA A 158 -17.86 -4.81 -13.71
CA ALA A 158 -18.71 -5.78 -13.05
C ALA A 158 -20.06 -5.12 -12.72
N LYS A 159 -21.17 -5.83 -12.96
CA LYS A 159 -22.49 -5.41 -12.46
C LYS A 159 -22.34 -5.16 -10.96
N ALA A 160 -22.83 -4.02 -10.48
CA ALA A 160 -22.62 -3.57 -9.12
C ALA A 160 -22.82 -4.72 -8.12
N SER A 161 -21.73 -5.14 -7.47
CA SER A 161 -21.83 -6.11 -6.39
C SER A 161 -22.54 -5.43 -5.22
N THR A 162 -23.61 -6.06 -4.74
CA THR A 162 -24.43 -5.61 -3.60
C THR A 162 -23.64 -5.49 -2.28
N ALA A 163 -22.36 -5.85 -2.26
CA ALA A 163 -21.49 -5.79 -1.08
C ALA A 163 -21.07 -4.36 -0.66
N SER A 164 -21.33 -3.33 -1.47
CA SER A 164 -20.74 -1.99 -1.27
C SER A 164 -21.51 -1.02 -0.34
N GLN A 165 -22.55 -1.45 0.38
CA GLN A 165 -23.33 -0.53 1.23
C GLN A 165 -22.87 -0.42 2.70
N SER A 166 -21.87 -1.18 3.15
CA SER A 166 -21.57 -1.29 4.59
C SER A 166 -20.23 -0.69 5.05
N GLN A 167 -19.52 0.06 4.21
CA GLN A 167 -18.27 0.73 4.63
C GLN A 167 -18.30 2.23 4.37
N THR A 168 -19.14 2.94 5.13
CA THR A 168 -18.92 4.36 5.41
C THR A 168 -17.77 4.46 6.42
N PRO A 169 -16.67 5.18 6.15
CA PRO A 169 -15.66 5.45 7.16
C PRO A 169 -16.31 6.19 8.33
N PRO A 170 -16.01 5.86 9.61
CA PRO A 170 -16.48 6.66 10.72
C PRO A 170 -15.96 8.09 10.57
N ALA A 171 -16.86 9.06 10.74
CA ALA A 171 -16.53 10.47 10.69
C ALA A 171 -15.38 10.79 11.65
N ARG A 172 -14.39 11.53 11.15
CA ARG A 172 -13.26 12.04 11.95
C ARG A 172 -13.83 12.84 13.13
N PRO A 173 -13.51 12.53 14.40
CA PRO A 173 -13.95 13.36 15.51
C PRO A 173 -13.35 14.77 15.39
N PRO A 174 -14.11 15.82 15.76
CA PRO A 174 -13.65 17.19 15.65
C PRO A 174 -12.39 17.41 16.51
N LYS A 175 -11.44 18.15 15.95
CA LYS A 175 -10.20 18.57 16.60
C LYS A 175 -10.57 19.32 17.90
N PRO A 176 -10.05 18.92 19.08
CA PRO A 176 -10.30 19.67 20.31
C PRO A 176 -9.74 21.11 20.15
N PRO A 177 -10.44 22.12 20.73
CA PRO A 177 -9.99 23.50 20.64
C PRO A 177 -8.60 23.64 21.25
N ALA A 178 -7.77 24.46 20.60
CA ALA A 178 -6.43 24.78 21.09
C ALA A 178 -6.53 25.31 22.52
N ARG A 179 -5.89 24.62 23.46
CA ARG A 179 -5.74 25.07 24.83
C ARG A 179 -4.93 26.37 24.78
N ALA A 180 -5.53 27.48 25.18
CA ALA A 180 -4.85 28.76 25.29
C ALA A 180 -3.59 28.59 26.14
N SER A 181 -2.45 28.98 25.59
CA SER A 181 -1.18 29.04 26.30
C SER A 181 -1.33 29.98 27.49
N ALA A 182 -1.19 29.44 28.70
CA ALA A 182 -1.04 30.27 29.89
C ALA A 182 0.22 31.15 29.74
N PRO A 183 0.19 32.41 30.19
CA PRO A 183 1.35 33.29 30.13
C PRO A 183 2.48 32.73 31.00
N GLN A 184 3.70 32.70 30.44
CA GLN A 184 4.91 32.38 31.19
C GLN A 184 5.14 33.44 32.29
N PRO A 185 5.49 33.05 33.52
CA PRO A 185 5.94 33.99 34.53
C PRO A 185 7.28 34.60 34.13
N GLY A 186 7.37 35.92 34.29
CA GLY A 186 8.43 36.78 33.79
C GLY A 186 9.84 36.41 34.23
N ALA A 187 10.79 36.71 33.35
CA ALA A 187 12.22 36.74 33.66
C ALA A 187 12.51 37.84 34.71
N PRO A 188 13.40 37.60 35.68
CA PRO A 188 13.87 38.64 36.57
C PRO A 188 14.74 39.64 35.80
N ALA A 189 14.58 40.91 36.17
CA ALA A 189 15.28 42.06 35.61
C ALA A 189 16.81 41.92 35.74
N ALA A 190 17.51 42.34 34.68
CA ALA A 190 18.94 42.62 34.73
C ALA A 190 19.18 43.82 35.66
N ASP A 191 20.06 43.60 36.62
CA ASP A 191 20.67 44.60 37.49
C ASP A 191 21.76 45.31 36.65
N GLU A 192 21.55 46.59 36.34
CA GLU A 192 22.60 47.47 35.83
C GLU A 192 22.96 48.48 36.94
N THR A 193 24.25 48.49 37.27
CA THR A 193 24.97 49.57 37.98
C THR A 193 24.82 50.92 37.29
#